data_AF-A0A950AWM3-F1
#
_entry.id   AF-A0A950AWM3-F1
#
_cell.length_a   1.000
_cell.length_b   1.000
_cell.length_c   1.000
_cell.angle_alpha   90.00
_cell.angle_beta   90.00
_cell.angle_gamma   90.00
#
_symmetry.space_group_name_H-M   'P 1'
#
loop_
_entity.id
_entity.type
_entity.pdbx_description
1 polymer ?
#
loop_
_entity_poly.entity_id
_entity_poly.type
_entity_poly.pdbx_seq_one_letter_code
_entity_poly.pdbx_strand_id
1 'polypeptide(L)'
;MELALTPEQQALQQELREYFAKIVTPEIEEEMATGEMGGPKSKEAIRQMGKDGWLGIGWPKEYGGQDRTAIEQFIFYDESF
;
A
#
# COMPACT_ATOMS: atom_id res chain seq x y z
N MET A 1 -27.37 6.48 1.90
CA MET A 1 -26.08 5.81 1.64
C MET A 1 -25.04 6.88 1.78
N GLU A 2 -24.22 6.82 2.82
CA GLU A 2 -23.14 7.77 3.06
C GLU A 2 -21.89 7.19 2.37
N LEU A 3 -21.40 7.89 1.35
CA LEU A 3 -20.26 7.45 0.53
C LEU A 3 -18.94 8.10 0.96
N ALA A 4 -19.00 9.00 1.95
CA ALA A 4 -17.82 9.67 2.48
C ALA A 4 -17.02 8.70 3.36
N LEU A 5 -15.68 8.82 3.29
CA LEU A 5 -14.79 8.14 4.20
C LEU A 5 -14.97 8.67 5.63
N THR A 6 -14.90 7.77 6.60
CA THR A 6 -14.79 8.13 8.02
C THR A 6 -13.48 8.87 8.31
N PRO A 7 -13.39 9.64 9.41
CA PRO A 7 -12.15 10.31 9.80
C PRO A 7 -10.96 9.34 9.92
N GLU A 8 -11.18 8.12 10.42
CA GLU A 8 -10.15 7.09 10.54
C GLU A 8 -9.68 6.60 9.17
N GLN A 9 -10.59 6.44 8.21
CA GLN A 9 -10.27 6.08 6.83
C GLN A 9 -9.54 7.21 6.09
N GLN A 10 -9.89 8.47 6.34
CA GLN A 10 -9.15 9.62 5.81
C GLN A 10 -7.73 9.71 6.38
N ALA A 11 -7.56 9.42 7.67
CA ALA A 11 -6.25 9.34 8.29
C ALA A 11 -5.39 8.22 7.65
N LEU A 12 -5.98 7.03 7.45
CA LEU A 12 -5.33 5.94 6.74
C LEU A 12 -4.94 6.33 5.31
N GLN A 13 -5.83 7.03 4.59
CA GLN A 13 -5.55 7.54 3.25
C GLN A 13 -4.31 8.44 3.25
N GLN A 14 -4.24 9.39 4.18
CA GLN A 14 -3.10 10.30 4.31
C GLN A 14 -1.81 9.54 4.68
N GLU A 15 -1.87 8.59 5.61
CA GLU A 15 -0.74 7.74 6.00
C GLU A 15 -0.18 6.99 4.79
N LEU A 16 -1.06 6.41 3.97
CA LEU A 16 -0.68 5.66 2.78
C LEU A 16 -0.06 6.55 1.70
N ARG A 17 -0.62 7.74 1.46
CA ARG A 17 0.00 8.73 0.57
C ARG A 17 1.43 9.06 0.96
N GLU A 18 1.64 9.33 2.25
CA GLU A 18 2.97 9.63 2.79
C GLU A 18 3.91 8.43 2.73
N TYR A 19 3.38 7.22 2.92
CA TYR A 19 4.14 5.99 2.84
C TYR A 19 4.58 5.70 1.40
N PHE A 20 3.66 5.74 0.45
CA PHE A 20 3.97 5.50 -0.97
C PHE A 20 4.91 6.56 -1.53
N ALA A 21 4.75 7.84 -1.17
CA ALA A 21 5.68 8.91 -1.55
C ALA A 21 7.12 8.70 -1.04
N LYS A 22 7.32 7.93 0.04
CA LYS A 22 8.65 7.61 0.57
C LYS A 22 9.30 6.41 -0.12
N ILE A 23 8.49 5.42 -0.51
CA ILE A 23 8.98 4.15 -1.03
C ILE A 23 9.02 4.09 -2.56
N VAL A 24 8.14 4.83 -3.23
CA VAL A 24 8.06 4.92 -4.69
C VAL A 24 8.92 6.09 -5.14
N THR A 25 10.15 5.78 -5.56
CA THR A 25 11.07 6.74 -6.17
C THR A 25 10.87 6.80 -7.69
N PRO A 26 11.31 7.86 -8.39
CA PRO A 26 11.17 7.94 -9.85
C PRO A 26 11.78 6.75 -10.60
N GLU A 27 12.88 6.18 -10.10
CA GLU A 27 13.50 4.97 -10.67
C GLU A 27 12.57 3.75 -10.54
N ILE A 28 11.86 3.64 -9.42
CA ILE A 28 10.89 2.57 -9.18
C ILE A 28 9.67 2.76 -10.08
N GLU A 29 9.18 3.99 -10.25
CA GLU A 29 8.07 4.28 -11.17
C GLU A 29 8.41 3.86 -12.60
N GLU A 30 9.62 4.18 -13.07
CA GLU A 30 10.10 3.79 -14.41
C GLU A 30 10.24 2.26 -14.55
N GLU A 31 10.79 1.59 -13.53
CA GLU A 31 10.89 0.14 -13.52
C GLU A 31 9.51 -0.55 -13.50
N MET A 32 8.53 0.02 -12.79
CA MET A 32 7.16 -0.50 -12.76
C MET A 32 6.44 -0.27 -14.10
N ALA A 33 6.78 0.80 -14.83
CA ALA A 33 6.22 1.10 -16.14
C ALA A 33 6.77 0.22 -17.28
N THR A 34 7.92 -0.43 -17.09
CA THR A 34 8.66 -1.13 -18.17
C THR A 34 8.37 -2.63 -18.29
N GLY A 35 7.52 -3.23 -17.43
CA GLY A 35 7.06 -4.62 -17.59
C GLY A 35 6.28 -5.19 -16.41
N GLU A 36 5.65 -6.36 -16.59
CA GLU A 36 4.72 -6.98 -15.61
C GLU A 36 5.34 -7.30 -14.24
N MET A 37 6.66 -7.47 -14.16
CA MET A 37 7.35 -7.93 -12.94
C MET A 37 8.20 -6.84 -12.26
N GLY A 38 8.18 -5.62 -12.79
CA GLY A 38 9.06 -4.53 -12.39
C GLY A 38 10.55 -4.88 -12.54
N GLY A 39 11.40 -3.97 -12.08
CA GLY A 39 12.86 -4.16 -12.02
C GLY A 39 13.38 -4.50 -10.61
N PRO A 40 14.71 -4.58 -10.44
CA PRO A 40 15.33 -4.86 -9.14
C PRO A 40 14.95 -3.89 -8.02
N LYS A 41 14.80 -2.59 -8.32
CA LYS A 41 14.40 -1.56 -7.35
C LYS A 41 12.93 -1.70 -6.97
N SER A 42 12.04 -1.99 -7.92
CA SER A 42 10.65 -2.33 -7.62
C SER A 42 10.54 -3.52 -6.67
N LYS A 43 11.36 -4.57 -6.88
CA LYS A 43 11.41 -5.73 -5.97
C LYS A 43 11.96 -5.38 -4.60
N GLU A 44 12.90 -4.44 -4.50
CA GLU A 44 13.39 -3.91 -3.22
C GLU A 44 12.28 -3.17 -2.47
N ALA A 45 11.53 -2.31 -3.16
CA ALA A 45 10.37 -1.62 -2.62
C ALA A 45 9.29 -2.60 -2.11
N ILE A 46 8.94 -3.62 -2.89
CA ILE A 46 7.98 -4.66 -2.45
C ILE A 46 8.48 -5.40 -1.21
N ARG A 47 9.78 -5.70 -1.12
CA ARG A 47 10.36 -6.33 0.09
C ARG A 47 10.29 -5.41 1.30
N GLN A 48 10.55 -4.12 1.12
CA GLN A 48 10.44 -3.14 2.19
C GLN A 48 8.98 -3.02 2.65
N MET A 49 8.03 -2.98 1.72
CA MET A 49 6.59 -3.01 2.02
C MET A 49 6.13 -4.27 2.76
N GLY A 50 6.75 -5.42 2.47
CA GLY A 50 6.57 -6.64 3.25
C GLY A 50 7.09 -6.53 4.68
N LYS A 51 8.27 -5.93 4.88
CA LYS A 51 8.85 -5.70 6.22
C LYS A 51 8.02 -4.71 7.05
N ASP A 52 7.46 -3.71 6.39
CA ASP A 52 6.62 -2.68 7.01
C ASP A 52 5.20 -3.18 7.30
N GLY A 53 4.86 -4.43 6.91
CA GLY A 53 3.62 -5.10 7.28
C GLY A 53 2.42 -4.75 6.38
N TRP A 54 2.65 -4.14 5.22
CA TRP A 54 1.59 -3.70 4.31
C TRP A 54 1.09 -4.80 3.38
N LEU A 55 1.91 -5.81 3.05
CA LEU A 55 1.50 -6.93 2.19
C LEU A 55 0.42 -7.82 2.81
N GLY A 56 0.29 -7.81 4.14
CA GLY A 56 -0.68 -8.59 4.90
C GLY A 56 -1.90 -7.78 5.34
N ILE A 57 -2.23 -6.68 4.67
CA ILE A 57 -3.21 -5.70 5.16
C ILE A 57 -4.58 -6.31 5.55
N GLY A 58 -5.10 -7.24 4.75
CA GLY A 58 -6.38 -7.92 5.03
C GLY A 58 -6.29 -9.21 5.85
N TRP A 59 -5.09 -9.68 6.18
CA TRP A 59 -4.93 -10.95 6.88
C TRP A 59 -5.17 -10.77 8.38
N PRO A 60 -5.75 -11.76 9.07
CA PRO A 60 -5.86 -11.73 10.53
C PRO A 60 -4.50 -11.52 11.21
N LYS A 61 -4.51 -10.82 12.34
CA LYS A 61 -3.28 -10.52 13.11
C LYS A 61 -2.54 -11.77 13.59
N GLU A 62 -3.26 -12.88 13.85
CA GLU A 62 -2.66 -14.17 14.22
C GLU A 62 -1.75 -14.76 13.12
N TYR A 63 -1.92 -14.33 11.87
CA TYR A 63 -1.08 -14.70 10.73
C TYR A 63 -0.08 -13.60 10.35
N GLY A 64 0.05 -12.55 11.17
CA GLY A 64 0.96 -11.43 10.93
C GLY A 64 0.41 -10.34 10.01
N GLY A 65 -0.91 -10.33 9.76
CA GLY A 65 -1.57 -9.26 9.00
C GLY A 65 -2.07 -8.10 9.85
N GLN A 66 -2.80 -7.17 9.22
CA GLN A 66 -3.36 -6.00 9.91
C GLN A 66 -4.85 -6.11 10.25
N ASP A 67 -5.55 -7.15 9.76
CA ASP A 67 -6.98 -7.39 9.98
C ASP A 67 -7.86 -6.19 9.58
N ARG A 68 -7.48 -5.52 8.49
CA ARG A 68 -8.16 -4.33 7.96
C ARG A 68 -9.43 -4.72 7.21
N THR A 69 -10.44 -3.86 7.32
CA THR A 69 -11.74 -4.00 6.66
C THR A 69 -11.62 -3.87 5.14
N ALA A 70 -12.66 -4.29 4.40
CA ALA A 70 -12.69 -4.19 2.95
C ALA A 70 -12.51 -2.76 2.43
N ILE A 71 -13.03 -1.75 3.13
CA ILE A 71 -12.87 -0.34 2.74
C ILE A 71 -11.42 0.10 2.94
N GLU A 72 -10.78 -0.27 4.06
CA GLU A 72 -9.37 0.06 4.31
C GLU A 72 -8.42 -0.62 3.31
N GLN A 73 -8.73 -1.87 2.91
CA GLN A 73 -8.02 -2.56 1.84
C GLN A 73 -8.19 -1.86 0.48
N PHE A 74 -9.39 -1.33 0.21
CA PHE A 74 -9.64 -0.51 -0.98
C PHE A 74 -8.84 0.78 -0.96
N ILE A 75 -8.78 1.50 0.17
CA ILE A 75 -7.96 2.72 0.31
C ILE A 75 -6.49 2.41 0.06
N PHE A 76 -5.97 1.31 0.60
CA PHE A 76 -4.59 0.85 0.32
C PHE A 76 -4.33 0.64 -1.16
N TYR A 77 -5.26 -0.02 -1.86
CA TYR A 77 -5.15 -0.24 -3.29
C TYR A 77 -5.19 1.08 -4.07
N ASP A 78 -6.13 1.97 -3.74
CA ASP A 78 -6.32 3.26 -4.42
C ASP A 78 -5.09 4.18 -4.28
N GLU A 79 -4.46 4.21 -3.10
CA GLU A 79 -3.27 5.03 -2.85
C GLU A 79 -1.95 4.41 -3.34
N SER A 80 -1.98 3.20 -3.91
CA SER A 80 -0.78 2.52 -4.44
C SER A 80 -0.41 2.92 -5.88
N PHE A 81 -1.17 3.82 -6.50
CA PHE A 81 -1.03 4.30 -7.88
C PHE A 81 -0.69 5.78 -7.98
#